data_AF-A0A1M5BSF0-F1
#
_entry.id   AF-A0A1M5BSF0-F1
#
_cell.length_a   1.000
_cell.length_b   1.000
_cell.length_c   1.000
_cell.angle_alpha   90.00
_cell.angle_beta   90.00
_cell.angle_gamma   90.00
#
_symmetry.space_group_name_H-M   'P 1'
#
loop_
_entity.id
_entity.type
_entity.pdbx_description
1 polymer ?
#
loop_
_entity_poly.entity_id
_entity_poly.type
_entity_poly.pdbx_seq_one_letter_code
_entity_poly.pdbx_strand_id
1 'polypeptide(L)'
;MSASEALWQSARNLLDSQVNLDKLYNEFDRVELSEDDLIIENDDYTYDGGDWVRPVWNAYYKVSERRKNGKKQSKKEKGYITLAIQLTSDPGHGDDWEFGRQAKVLAGYCPSAESDGGWEFGSGHPDGAGRCEGWSPRGKLWVRGKDDRSWFYAVQLDALDSVEAVDECLVNPLRALIKKDGTPEEVLGPIKDKLCIPPQSA
;
A
#
# COMPACT_ATOMS: atom_id res chain seq x y z
N MET A 1 -21.24 31.33 -8.53
CA MET A 1 -21.06 30.58 -7.28
C MET A 1 -20.47 31.54 -6.26
N SER A 2 -21.15 31.75 -5.13
CA SER A 2 -20.63 32.52 -4.01
C SER A 2 -19.54 31.74 -3.26
N ALA A 3 -18.72 32.42 -2.46
CA ALA A 3 -17.74 31.76 -1.60
C ALA A 3 -18.39 30.73 -0.66
N SER A 4 -19.59 31.02 -0.14
CA SER A 4 -20.34 30.10 0.71
C SER A 4 -20.83 28.86 -0.03
N GLU A 5 -21.30 29.00 -1.27
CA GLU A 5 -21.69 27.88 -2.12
C GLU A 5 -20.47 27.00 -2.47
N ALA A 6 -19.33 27.62 -2.78
CA ALA A 6 -18.09 26.89 -3.06
C ALA A 6 -17.59 26.10 -1.83
N LEU A 7 -17.60 26.73 -0.65
CA LEU A 7 -17.23 26.05 0.60
C LEU A 7 -18.17 24.89 0.93
N TRP A 8 -19.48 25.08 0.76
CA TRP A 8 -20.46 24.02 0.98
C TRP A 8 -20.26 22.85 0.01
N GLN A 9 -20.03 23.11 -1.27
CA GLN A 9 -19.78 22.07 -2.26
C GLN A 9 -18.47 21.32 -1.98
N SER A 10 -17.41 22.02 -1.58
CA SER A 10 -16.15 21.37 -1.17
C SER A 10 -16.36 20.46 0.05
N ALA A 11 -17.11 20.90 1.05
CA ALA A 11 -17.43 20.08 2.22
C ALA A 11 -18.24 18.83 1.84
N ARG A 12 -19.18 18.94 0.90
CA ARG A 12 -19.93 17.79 0.36
C ARG A 12 -19.02 16.82 -0.38
N ASN A 13 -18.17 17.31 -1.26
CA ASN A 13 -17.24 16.47 -2.01
C ASN A 13 -16.29 15.71 -1.07
N LEU A 14 -15.80 16.36 0.00
CA LEU A 14 -14.98 15.70 1.01
C LEU A 14 -15.74 14.59 1.74
N LEU A 15 -16.99 14.85 2.14
CA LEU A 15 -17.82 13.86 2.82
C LEU A 15 -18.09 12.65 1.93
N ASP A 16 -18.46 12.88 0.68
CA ASP A 16 -18.77 11.80 -0.28
C ASP A 16 -17.51 10.99 -0.63
N SER A 17 -16.36 11.67 -0.73
CA SER A 17 -15.06 11.02 -0.96
C SER A 17 -14.67 10.15 0.25
N GLN A 18 -14.85 10.65 1.48
CA GLN A 18 -14.54 9.90 2.70
C GLN A 18 -15.28 8.56 2.74
N VAL A 19 -16.57 8.53 2.41
CA VAL A 19 -17.37 7.29 2.40
C VAL A 19 -16.79 6.26 1.43
N ASN A 20 -16.28 6.68 0.28
CA ASN A 20 -15.67 5.77 -0.69
C ASN A 20 -14.27 5.31 -0.26
N LEU A 21 -13.48 6.20 0.36
CA LEU A 21 -12.19 5.85 0.94
C LEU A 21 -12.33 4.85 2.09
N ASP A 22 -13.36 5.00 2.93
CA ASP A 22 -13.67 4.05 4.01
C ASP A 22 -14.03 2.66 3.44
N LYS A 23 -14.81 2.61 2.35
CA LYS A 23 -15.11 1.34 1.67
C LYS A 23 -13.84 0.68 1.15
N LEU A 24 -12.98 1.43 0.45
CA LEU A 24 -11.72 0.90 -0.05
C LEU A 24 -10.82 0.39 1.10
N TYR A 25 -10.74 1.16 2.19
CA TYR A 25 -9.98 0.77 3.37
C TYR A 25 -10.49 -0.54 3.96
N ASN A 26 -11.82 -0.74 4.04
CA ASN A 26 -12.39 -2.00 4.51
C ASN A 26 -12.06 -3.18 3.57
N GLU A 27 -11.90 -2.96 2.26
CA GLU A 27 -11.51 -4.02 1.33
C GLU A 27 -10.03 -4.43 1.48
N PHE A 28 -9.21 -3.71 2.25
CA PHE A 28 -7.83 -4.14 2.54
C PHE A 28 -7.78 -5.43 3.34
N ASP A 29 -8.76 -5.70 4.20
CA ASP A 29 -8.81 -6.93 5.01
C ASP A 29 -8.91 -8.20 4.16
N ARG A 30 -9.24 -8.08 2.86
CA ARG A 30 -9.14 -9.19 1.91
C ARG A 30 -7.73 -9.76 1.77
N VAL A 31 -6.70 -9.00 2.15
CA VAL A 31 -5.32 -9.47 2.19
C VAL A 31 -5.13 -10.61 3.19
N GLU A 32 -5.93 -10.66 4.25
CA GLU A 32 -5.89 -11.70 5.27
C GLU A 32 -5.97 -13.09 4.65
N LEU A 33 -5.20 -14.01 5.21
CA LEU A 33 -5.02 -15.34 4.66
C LEU A 33 -4.69 -16.32 5.78
N SER A 34 -5.25 -17.52 5.73
CA SER A 34 -4.92 -18.60 6.67
C SER A 34 -4.79 -19.90 5.90
N GLU A 35 -3.61 -20.13 5.34
CA GLU A 35 -3.21 -21.35 4.65
C GLU A 35 -2.28 -22.21 5.54
N ASP A 36 -1.94 -23.40 5.03
CA ASP A 36 -1.15 -24.40 5.78
C ASP A 36 0.30 -23.96 6.05
N ASP A 37 0.84 -23.06 5.23
CA ASP A 37 2.21 -22.55 5.27
C ASP A 37 2.29 -21.05 5.56
N LEU A 38 1.29 -20.26 5.15
CA LEU A 38 1.24 -18.81 5.30
C LEU A 38 -0.01 -18.32 6.06
N ILE A 39 0.20 -17.40 6.99
CA ILE A 39 -0.84 -16.70 7.72
C ILE A 39 -0.60 -15.20 7.57
N ILE A 40 -1.62 -14.47 7.14
CA ILE A 40 -1.69 -13.01 7.11
C ILE A 40 -2.90 -12.63 7.97
N GLU A 41 -2.69 -11.87 9.02
CA GLU A 41 -3.75 -11.45 9.94
C GLU A 41 -3.63 -9.95 10.21
N ASN A 42 -4.76 -9.26 10.31
CA ASN A 42 -4.79 -7.85 10.68
C ASN A 42 -4.06 -7.67 12.02
N ASP A 43 -3.18 -6.68 12.08
CA ASP A 43 -2.58 -6.25 13.33
C ASP A 43 -3.20 -4.89 13.68
N ASP A 44 -3.96 -4.85 14.78
CA ASP A 44 -4.64 -3.66 15.35
C ASP A 44 -3.63 -2.60 15.85
N TYR A 45 -2.49 -2.45 15.17
CA TYR A 45 -1.57 -1.33 15.28
C TYR A 45 -2.24 -0.07 14.69
N THR A 46 -3.40 0.30 15.22
CA THR A 46 -4.08 1.53 14.85
C THR A 46 -3.40 2.69 15.54
N TYR A 47 -2.78 3.58 14.76
CA TYR A 47 -2.46 4.91 15.25
C TYR A 47 -3.77 5.66 15.57
N ASP A 48 -3.95 5.93 16.86
CA ASP A 48 -5.10 6.62 17.46
C ASP A 48 -4.89 8.15 17.36
N GLY A 49 -4.87 8.67 16.12
CA GLY A 49 -4.69 10.10 15.82
C GLY A 49 -5.93 10.73 15.22
N GLY A 50 -6.67 11.49 16.02
CA GLY A 50 -8.02 11.99 15.73
C GLY A 50 -8.07 13.27 14.91
N ASP A 51 -7.63 13.23 13.65
CA ASP A 51 -7.77 14.36 12.74
C ASP A 51 -8.79 14.10 11.62
N TRP A 52 -9.64 15.11 11.43
CA TRP A 52 -10.59 15.26 10.34
C TRP A 52 -9.83 15.30 9.00
N VAL A 53 -10.11 14.33 8.14
CA VAL A 53 -9.39 13.99 6.89
C VAL A 53 -7.92 13.62 7.13
N ARG A 54 -7.63 12.32 7.25
CA ARG A 54 -6.24 11.85 7.30
C ARG A 54 -5.65 11.91 5.88
N PRO A 55 -4.49 12.55 5.66
CA PRO A 55 -3.86 12.56 4.35
C PRO A 55 -3.33 11.16 3.97
N VAL A 56 -3.11 10.28 4.96
CA VAL A 56 -2.72 8.89 4.76
C VAL A 56 -3.44 7.97 5.74
N TRP A 57 -4.00 6.86 5.25
CA TRP A 57 -4.57 5.79 6.09
C TRP A 57 -3.73 4.52 5.95
N ASN A 58 -2.96 4.18 6.99
CA ASN A 58 -2.16 2.95 7.03
C ASN A 58 -2.95 1.82 7.71
N ALA A 59 -2.94 0.63 7.11
CA ALA A 59 -3.39 -0.62 7.68
C ALA A 59 -2.21 -1.60 7.73
N TYR A 60 -2.09 -2.33 8.85
CA TYR A 60 -0.97 -3.22 9.11
C TYR A 60 -1.46 -4.66 9.22
N TYR A 61 -0.73 -5.59 8.60
CA TYR A 61 -1.03 -7.01 8.69
C TYR A 61 0.22 -7.79 9.02
N LYS A 62 0.14 -8.64 10.05
CA LYS A 62 1.21 -9.52 10.47
C LYS A 62 1.28 -10.74 9.56
N VAL A 63 2.48 -11.01 9.05
CA VAL A 63 2.77 -12.18 8.21
C VAL A 63 3.52 -13.21 9.06
N SER A 64 2.97 -14.42 9.14
CA SER A 64 3.53 -15.54 9.88
C SER A 64 3.56 -16.81 9.04
N GLU A 65 4.55 -17.67 9.29
CA GLU A 65 4.56 -19.04 8.78
C GLU A 65 4.02 -20.00 9.82
N ARG A 66 3.19 -20.95 9.37
CA ARG A 66 2.75 -22.06 10.22
C ARG A 66 3.80 -23.15 10.19
N ARG A 67 4.33 -23.51 11.36
CA ARG A 67 5.29 -24.60 11.52
C ARG A 67 4.63 -25.79 12.20
N LYS A 68 4.76 -26.96 11.59
CA LYS A 68 4.45 -28.25 12.23
C LYS A 68 5.76 -28.84 12.75
N ASN A 69 5.89 -28.97 14.07
CA ASN A 69 6.98 -29.72 14.68
C ASN A 69 6.39 -30.87 15.51
N GLY A 70 6.27 -32.05 14.88
CA GLY A 70 5.53 -33.17 15.43
C GLY A 70 4.04 -32.86 15.58
N LYS A 71 3.47 -33.04 16.77
CA LYS A 71 2.06 -32.73 17.10
C LYS A 71 1.79 -31.26 17.45
N LYS A 72 2.82 -30.43 17.61
CA LYS A 72 2.67 -29.02 17.96
C LYS A 72 2.65 -28.16 16.70
N GLN A 73 1.61 -27.35 16.55
CA GLN A 73 1.58 -26.23 15.62
C GLN A 73 2.08 -24.97 16.33
N SER A 74 3.00 -24.25 15.72
CA SER A 74 3.41 -22.92 16.15
C SER A 74 3.39 -21.95 14.97
N LYS A 75 3.14 -20.68 15.25
CA LYS A 75 3.32 -19.58 14.29
C LYS A 75 4.73 -19.02 14.45
N LYS A 76 5.42 -18.74 13.35
CA LYS A 76 6.67 -17.98 13.35
C LYS A 76 6.47 -16.71 12.54
N GLU A 77 6.58 -15.56 13.18
CA GLU A 77 6.51 -14.26 12.52
C GLU A 77 7.60 -14.11 11.46
N LYS A 78 7.22 -13.54 10.33
CA LYS A 78 8.08 -13.32 9.16
C LYS A 78 8.16 -11.88 8.72
N GLY A 79 7.14 -11.07 8.99
CA GLY A 79 7.12 -9.69 8.54
C GLY A 79 5.79 -9.00 8.77
N TYR A 80 5.73 -7.79 8.24
CA TYR A 80 4.53 -6.95 8.20
C TYR A 80 4.23 -6.54 6.78
N ILE A 81 2.94 -6.50 6.45
CA ILE A 81 2.42 -5.78 5.31
C ILE A 81 1.94 -4.42 5.80
N THR A 82 2.25 -3.37 5.04
CA THR A 82 1.64 -2.05 5.21
C THR A 82 0.87 -1.72 3.94
N LEU A 83 -0.43 -1.48 4.06
CA LEU A 83 -1.25 -0.89 3.00
C LEU A 83 -1.58 0.55 3.38
N ALA A 84 -1.43 1.48 2.45
CA ALA A 84 -1.73 2.88 2.73
C ALA A 84 -2.41 3.61 1.59
N ILE A 85 -3.55 4.24 1.87
CA ILE A 85 -4.17 5.21 0.95
C ILE A 85 -3.43 6.54 1.17
N GLN A 86 -2.68 7.02 0.18
CA GLN A 86 -1.99 8.31 0.24
C GLN A 86 -2.69 9.31 -0.70
N LEU A 87 -3.26 10.37 -0.11
CA LEU A 87 -3.79 11.51 -0.86
C LEU A 87 -2.70 12.55 -1.04
N THR A 88 -2.45 12.96 -2.27
CA THR A 88 -1.41 13.92 -2.63
C THR A 88 -2.01 15.32 -2.82
N SER A 89 -1.35 16.34 -2.25
CA SER A 89 -1.80 17.74 -2.30
C SER A 89 -0.94 18.63 -3.21
N ASP A 90 0.06 18.08 -3.89
CA ASP A 90 1.01 18.85 -4.70
C ASP A 90 0.50 19.08 -6.14
N PRO A 91 0.25 20.35 -6.56
CA PRO A 91 -0.21 20.69 -7.90
C PRO A 91 0.93 20.75 -8.95
N GLY A 92 2.11 20.20 -8.67
CA GLY A 92 3.36 20.39 -9.41
C GLY A 92 3.25 20.59 -10.93
N HIS A 93 4.11 21.47 -11.45
CA HIS A 93 4.34 21.68 -12.88
C HIS A 93 5.58 20.90 -13.35
N GLY A 94 5.48 20.18 -14.48
CA GLY A 94 6.60 19.55 -15.17
C GLY A 94 6.38 18.06 -15.51
N ASP A 95 7.04 17.64 -16.59
CA ASP A 95 6.91 16.36 -17.33
C ASP A 95 7.57 15.14 -16.66
N ASP A 96 8.07 15.29 -15.43
CA ASP A 96 8.70 14.20 -14.68
C ASP A 96 7.67 13.60 -13.70
N TRP A 97 7.27 12.37 -13.97
CA TRP A 97 6.44 11.52 -13.09
C TRP A 97 4.92 11.87 -13.03
N GLU A 98 4.16 11.45 -14.06
CA GLU A 98 2.71 11.71 -14.21
C GLU A 98 1.83 11.12 -13.08
N PHE A 99 2.25 10.02 -12.45
CA PHE A 99 1.40 9.24 -11.53
C PHE A 99 1.68 9.45 -10.03
N GLY A 100 2.82 10.02 -9.64
CA GLY A 100 3.16 10.17 -8.20
C GLY A 100 2.46 11.35 -7.54
N ARG A 101 1.95 12.27 -8.36
CA ARG A 101 1.05 13.36 -7.96
C ARG A 101 -0.40 12.91 -7.83
N GLN A 102 -0.75 11.70 -8.28
CA GLN A 102 -2.08 11.14 -8.12
C GLN A 102 -2.24 10.51 -6.73
N ALA A 103 -3.48 10.50 -6.25
CA ALA A 103 -3.85 9.69 -5.11
C ALA A 103 -3.59 8.21 -5.45
N LYS A 104 -3.06 7.47 -4.49
CA LYS A 104 -2.57 6.11 -4.72
C LYS A 104 -2.67 5.25 -3.48
N VAL A 105 -2.68 3.95 -3.69
CA VAL A 105 -2.51 2.95 -2.62
C VAL A 105 -1.10 2.41 -2.67
N LEU A 106 -0.39 2.52 -1.55
CA LEU A 106 0.94 1.98 -1.34
C LEU A 106 0.81 0.60 -0.69
N ALA A 107 1.44 -0.41 -1.28
CA ALA A 107 1.40 -1.78 -0.80
C ALA A 107 2.82 -2.28 -0.56
N GLY A 108 3.17 -2.47 0.71
CA GLY A 108 4.53 -2.74 1.16
C GLY A 108 4.65 -4.01 2.00
N TYR A 109 5.83 -4.62 1.97
CA TYR A 109 6.17 -5.77 2.81
C TYR A 109 7.57 -5.62 3.44
N CYS A 110 7.62 -5.70 4.76
CA CYS A 110 8.84 -5.70 5.56
C CYS A 110 9.06 -7.05 6.24
N PRO A 111 10.10 -7.83 5.89
CA PRO A 111 10.41 -9.08 6.57
C PRO A 111 11.21 -8.84 7.86
N SER A 112 10.58 -8.14 8.81
CA SER A 112 11.07 -7.96 10.17
C SER A 112 10.07 -8.55 11.16
N ALA A 113 10.56 -9.30 12.15
CA ALA A 113 9.76 -9.89 13.22
C ALA A 113 9.68 -8.98 14.46
N GLU A 114 10.15 -7.74 14.35
CA GLU A 114 10.04 -6.71 15.39
C GLU A 114 8.87 -5.79 15.02
N SER A 115 8.09 -5.33 16.00
CA SER A 115 6.93 -4.46 15.83
C SER A 115 7.24 -3.16 15.10
N ASP A 116 8.48 -2.69 15.24
CA ASP A 116 9.03 -1.50 14.59
C ASP A 116 9.31 -1.76 13.08
N GLY A 117 8.99 -2.96 12.62
CA GLY A 117 9.15 -3.47 11.26
C GLY A 117 8.03 -3.07 10.31
N GLY A 118 6.83 -2.73 10.81
CA GLY A 118 5.84 -2.03 10.02
C GLY A 118 6.35 -0.61 9.76
N TRP A 119 6.82 -0.31 8.55
CA TRP A 119 7.13 1.09 8.23
C TRP A 119 5.82 1.82 7.92
N GLU A 120 5.75 3.06 8.36
CA GLU A 120 4.61 3.94 8.11
C GLU A 120 4.82 4.69 6.80
N PHE A 121 3.77 4.76 5.97
CA PHE A 121 3.75 5.72 4.87
C PHE A 121 3.21 7.05 5.38
N GLY A 122 3.99 8.11 5.15
CA GLY A 122 3.60 9.49 5.44
C GLY A 122 3.14 10.24 4.18
N SER A 123 2.64 11.46 4.34
CA SER A 123 2.16 12.29 3.23
C SER A 123 3.28 12.75 2.27
N GLY A 124 4.54 12.69 2.70
CA GLY A 124 5.70 13.15 1.92
C GLY A 124 6.46 12.04 1.19
N HIS A 125 6.13 10.76 1.39
CA HIS A 125 6.98 9.65 0.93
C HIS A 125 6.15 8.45 0.40
N PRO A 126 6.33 8.01 -0.86
CA PRO A 126 7.10 8.69 -1.91
C PRO A 126 6.54 10.08 -2.21
N ASP A 127 7.41 11.04 -2.54
CA ASP A 127 7.03 12.41 -2.88
C ASP A 127 6.35 12.48 -4.26
N GLY A 128 5.94 13.69 -4.68
CA GLY A 128 5.29 13.89 -5.98
C GLY A 128 6.13 13.48 -7.19
N ALA A 129 7.47 13.36 -7.04
CA ALA A 129 8.40 12.87 -8.06
C ALA A 129 8.70 11.37 -7.93
N GLY A 130 8.01 10.67 -7.01
CA GLY A 130 8.23 9.25 -6.75
C GLY A 130 9.49 8.94 -5.93
N ARG A 131 10.13 9.95 -5.31
CA ARG A 131 11.33 9.75 -4.49
C ARG A 131 10.95 9.40 -3.06
N CYS A 132 11.63 8.43 -2.48
CA CYS A 132 11.40 7.99 -1.11
C CYS A 132 12.76 7.76 -0.44
N GLU A 133 13.05 8.50 0.63
CA GLU A 133 14.37 8.45 1.27
C GLU A 133 14.67 7.05 1.82
N GLY A 134 15.85 6.53 1.53
CA GLY A 134 16.25 5.17 1.92
C GLY A 134 15.71 4.07 1.01
N TRP A 135 14.97 4.42 -0.05
CA TRP A 135 14.44 3.50 -1.05
C TRP A 135 15.08 3.75 -2.40
N SER A 136 15.33 2.68 -3.15
CA SER A 136 15.84 2.72 -4.51
C SER A 136 14.82 2.13 -5.48
N PRO A 137 14.62 2.75 -6.65
CA PRO A 137 13.75 2.22 -7.69
C PRO A 137 14.36 0.95 -8.28
N ARG A 138 13.55 -0.10 -8.43
CA ARG A 138 13.92 -1.35 -9.13
C ARG A 138 12.72 -1.88 -9.91
N GLY A 139 12.70 -1.63 -11.21
CA GLY A 139 11.59 -2.06 -12.05
C GLY A 139 10.29 -1.43 -11.56
N LYS A 140 9.35 -2.24 -11.09
CA LYS A 140 8.04 -1.80 -10.59
C LYS A 140 7.98 -1.58 -9.06
N LEU A 141 9.09 -1.77 -8.36
CA LEU A 141 9.17 -1.70 -6.90
C LEU A 141 10.08 -0.56 -6.42
N TRP A 142 9.73 0.02 -5.28
CA TRP A 142 10.69 0.66 -4.40
C TRP A 142 11.26 -0.38 -3.46
N VAL A 143 12.57 -0.39 -3.30
CA VAL A 143 13.28 -1.39 -2.50
C VAL A 143 14.18 -0.70 -1.48
N ARG A 144 14.11 -1.11 -0.21
CA ARG A 144 14.92 -0.53 0.86
C ARG A 144 16.20 -1.35 1.05
N GLY A 145 17.34 -0.64 1.11
CA GLY A 145 18.64 -1.26 1.37
C GLY A 145 19.17 -2.11 0.21
N LYS A 146 20.16 -2.97 0.51
CA LYS A 146 20.86 -3.81 -0.49
C LYS A 146 20.35 -5.26 -0.54
N ASP A 147 19.56 -5.68 0.42
CA ASP A 147 19.12 -7.07 0.56
C ASP A 147 17.78 -7.35 -0.13
N ASP A 148 17.14 -6.32 -0.68
CA ASP A 148 15.90 -6.37 -1.46
C ASP A 148 14.70 -7.00 -0.76
N ARG A 149 14.82 -7.12 0.55
CA ARG A 149 13.87 -7.85 1.38
C ARG A 149 12.66 -7.00 1.71
N SER A 150 12.87 -5.70 1.89
CA SER A 150 11.81 -4.70 2.12
C SER A 150 11.49 -4.00 0.83
N TRP A 151 10.24 -4.05 0.40
CA TRP A 151 9.78 -3.48 -0.86
C TRP A 151 8.37 -2.91 -0.76
N PHE A 152 8.03 -1.96 -1.63
CA PHE A 152 6.64 -1.60 -1.88
C PHE A 152 6.41 -1.30 -3.36
N TYR A 153 5.15 -1.35 -3.78
CA TYR A 153 4.67 -0.80 -5.04
C TYR A 153 3.50 0.13 -4.76
N ALA A 154 3.11 0.89 -5.77
CA ALA A 154 2.04 1.86 -5.69
C ALA A 154 1.03 1.62 -6.82
N VAL A 155 -0.26 1.63 -6.49
CA VAL A 155 -1.38 1.48 -7.41
C VAL A 155 -2.13 2.80 -7.50
N GLN A 156 -2.52 3.22 -8.69
CA GLN A 156 -3.34 4.40 -8.88
C GLN A 156 -4.69 4.20 -8.18
N LEU A 157 -5.17 5.20 -7.44
CA LEU A 157 -6.38 5.05 -6.63
C LEU A 157 -7.63 4.80 -7.48
N ASP A 158 -7.70 5.40 -8.68
CA ASP A 158 -8.79 5.24 -9.63
C ASP A 158 -8.84 3.86 -10.29
N ALA A 159 -7.73 3.10 -10.26
CA ALA A 159 -7.70 1.71 -10.68
C ALA A 159 -8.36 0.75 -9.65
N LEU A 160 -8.75 1.23 -8.47
CA LEU A 160 -9.34 0.45 -7.38
C LEU A 160 -10.84 0.78 -7.21
N ASP A 161 -11.59 0.68 -8.28
CA ASP A 161 -13.01 1.07 -8.37
C ASP A 161 -14.00 -0.04 -7.95
N SER A 162 -13.49 -1.24 -7.73
CA SER A 162 -14.27 -2.46 -7.52
C SER A 162 -13.49 -3.45 -6.65
N VAL A 163 -14.23 -4.38 -6.04
CA VAL A 163 -13.66 -5.45 -5.22
C VAL A 163 -12.73 -6.33 -6.05
N GLU A 164 -13.11 -6.62 -7.30
CA GLU A 164 -12.31 -7.38 -8.25
C GLU A 164 -11.00 -6.67 -8.57
N ALA A 165 -11.03 -5.34 -8.72
CA ALA A 165 -9.82 -4.56 -8.96
C ALA A 165 -8.89 -4.54 -7.73
N VAL A 166 -9.44 -4.52 -6.50
CA VAL A 166 -8.66 -4.69 -5.27
C VAL A 166 -7.99 -6.06 -5.25
N ASP A 167 -8.71 -7.13 -5.61
CA ASP A 167 -8.13 -8.47 -5.67
C ASP A 167 -7.01 -8.56 -6.73
N GLU A 168 -7.26 -8.02 -7.93
CA GLU A 168 -6.32 -8.04 -9.05
C GLU A 168 -5.06 -7.21 -8.79
N CYS A 169 -5.20 -6.02 -8.21
CA CYS A 169 -4.12 -5.03 -8.12
C CYS A 169 -3.40 -5.03 -6.78
N LEU A 170 -4.04 -5.49 -5.70
CA LEU A 170 -3.46 -5.49 -4.35
C LEU A 170 -3.31 -6.91 -3.80
N VAL A 171 -4.41 -7.65 -3.64
CA VAL A 171 -4.41 -8.91 -2.88
C VAL A 171 -3.57 -9.99 -3.57
N ASN A 172 -3.85 -10.27 -4.84
CA ASN A 172 -3.16 -11.33 -5.58
C ASN A 172 -1.67 -11.03 -5.76
N PRO A 173 -1.26 -9.83 -6.23
CA PRO A 173 0.15 -9.51 -6.38
C PRO A 173 0.91 -9.58 -5.05
N LEU A 174 0.33 -9.05 -3.98
CA LEU A 174 0.99 -9.02 -2.69
C LEU A 174 1.20 -10.43 -2.12
N ARG A 175 0.18 -11.31 -2.21
CA ARG A 175 0.32 -12.71 -1.82
C ARG A 175 1.37 -13.44 -2.64
N ALA A 176 1.39 -13.25 -3.96
CA ALA A 176 2.38 -13.87 -4.84
C ALA A 176 3.81 -13.41 -4.51
N LEU A 177 4.03 -12.10 -4.32
CA LEU A 177 5.34 -11.53 -3.96
C LEU A 177 5.84 -12.04 -2.60
N ILE A 178 4.96 -12.14 -1.60
CA ILE A 178 5.32 -12.67 -0.26
C ILE A 178 5.67 -14.15 -0.34
N LYS A 179 4.89 -14.95 -1.08
CA LYS A 179 5.17 -16.37 -1.32
C LYS A 179 6.38 -16.60 -2.24
N LYS A 180 6.86 -15.54 -2.90
CA LYS A 180 7.90 -15.59 -3.95
C LYS A 180 7.49 -16.48 -5.11
N ASP A 181 6.21 -16.45 -5.44
CA ASP A 181 5.62 -17.17 -6.56
C ASP A 181 5.75 -16.33 -7.84
N GLY A 182 6.96 -16.33 -8.39
CA GLY A 182 7.35 -15.51 -9.54
C GLY A 182 8.19 -14.30 -9.18
N THR A 183 8.72 -13.65 -10.21
CA THR A 183 9.49 -12.40 -10.12
C THR A 183 8.56 -11.19 -10.01
N PRO A 184 9.02 -10.06 -9.46
CA PRO A 184 8.24 -8.82 -9.45
C PRO A 184 7.72 -8.43 -10.83
N GLU A 185 8.50 -8.66 -11.88
CA GLU A 185 8.13 -8.36 -13.25
C GLU A 185 6.98 -9.23 -13.77
N GLU A 186 6.96 -10.51 -13.42
CA GLU A 186 5.89 -11.46 -13.76
C GLU A 186 4.61 -11.16 -12.99
N VAL A 187 4.73 -10.85 -11.70
CA VAL A 187 3.58 -10.60 -10.82
C VAL A 187 2.95 -9.23 -11.09
N LEU A 188 3.75 -8.18 -11.24
CA LEU A 188 3.27 -6.81 -11.45
C LEU A 188 3.20 -6.41 -12.94
N GLY A 189 3.71 -7.24 -13.84
CA GLY A 189 3.65 -7.06 -15.29
C GLY A 189 2.24 -6.88 -15.85
N PRO A 190 1.29 -7.78 -15.50
CA PRO A 190 -0.09 -7.71 -16.00
C PRO A 190 -0.84 -6.43 -15.62
N ILE A 191 -0.52 -5.84 -14.46
CA ILE A 191 -1.18 -4.64 -13.93
C ILE A 191 -0.36 -3.35 -14.14
N LYS A 192 0.70 -3.39 -14.96
CA LYS A 192 1.66 -2.28 -15.09
C LYS A 192 1.01 -0.90 -15.37
N ASP A 193 -0.08 -0.88 -16.13
CA ASP A 193 -0.74 0.35 -16.56
C ASP A 193 -1.62 0.95 -15.44
N LYS A 194 -1.86 0.19 -14.37
CA LYS A 194 -2.57 0.59 -13.14
C LYS A 194 -1.62 1.00 -12.02
N LEU A 195 -0.30 0.86 -12.23
CA LEU A 195 0.71 1.16 -11.21
C LEU A 195 1.21 2.60 -11.33
N CYS A 196 1.53 3.20 -10.19
CA CYS A 196 2.51 4.28 -10.14
C CYS A 196 3.89 3.59 -10.09
N ILE A 197 4.55 3.47 -11.24
CA ILE A 197 5.89 2.86 -11.32
C ILE A 197 6.89 3.73 -10.51
N PRO A 198 8.10 3.32 -10.14
CA PRO A 198 9.08 4.25 -9.59
C PRO A 198 9.88 4.96 -10.70
N PRO A 199 10.41 6.18 -10.46
CA PRO A 199 11.29 6.84 -11.42
C PRO A 199 12.55 5.99 -11.63
N GLN A 200 12.86 5.61 -12.86
CA GLN A 200 14.04 4.80 -13.15
C GLN A 200 15.28 5.69 -13.26
N SER A 201 16.40 5.22 -12.73
CA SER A 201 17.70 5.83 -13.01
C SER A 201 17.99 5.69 -14.51
N ALA A 202 18.26 6.82 -15.18
CA ALA A 202 18.70 6.86 -16.57
C ALA A 202 20.08 6.21 -16.77
#